data_AF-D2YIH0-F1
#
_entry.id   AF-D2YIH0-F1
#
_cell.length_a   1.000
_cell.length_b   1.000
_cell.length_c   1.000
_cell.angle_alpha   90.00
_cell.angle_beta   90.00
_cell.angle_gamma   90.00
#
_symmetry.space_group_name_H-M   'P 1'
#
loop_
_entity.id
_entity.type
_entity.pdbx_description
1 polymer ?
#
loop_
_entity_poly.entity_id
_entity_poly.type
_entity_poly.pdbx_seq_one_letter_code
_entity_poly.pdbx_strand_id
1 'polypeptide(L)'
;MPIREQVSTVDVKIDKEGEKPPVLYTANINSKTIFCGGQINGMEQLDNLGSDSGAFSSGFNATAFLQPGENELNLWTVPVGAYNGDFTYHENDRCELTIFGAFPDGNKQELSNLTATIIDGKPNVKTSTIYPDNYKTPLVNVDGVTPYRRTIFTRLIYVKTIPRWRWVDATPIREDNPEQMKQLYRAYTNLLTLMEKRDLEGLNMAWSLSNRENVMADAYYSTPDEFFDAVGFESTFKRYSDGKVEPRREWHEYKLKSYMGGRLVQLEDKRGHSPLRITSDEKNLGFSVLPYFSMIDGRVVVSR
;
A
#
# COMPACT_ATOMS: atom_id res chain seq x y z
N MET A 1 21.62 22.73 5.26
CA MET A 1 20.15 22.64 5.34
C MET A 1 19.78 21.74 6.51
N PRO A 2 19.03 22.22 7.51
CA PRO A 2 18.47 21.40 8.59
C PRO A 2 17.78 20.12 8.08
N ILE A 3 17.77 19.05 8.87
CA ILE A 3 17.18 17.76 8.47
C ILE A 3 15.68 17.90 8.20
N ARG A 4 14.95 18.65 9.04
CA ARG A 4 13.52 18.93 8.84
C ARG A 4 13.24 19.53 7.45
N GLU A 5 14.02 20.52 7.04
CA GLU A 5 13.88 21.15 5.71
C GLU A 5 14.20 20.19 4.55
N GLN A 6 15.08 19.20 4.76
CA GLN A 6 15.42 18.22 3.72
C GLN A 6 14.31 17.19 3.46
N VAL A 7 13.48 16.90 4.46
CA VAL A 7 12.41 15.89 4.33
C VAL A 7 11.03 16.51 4.27
N SER A 8 10.88 17.77 4.68
CA SER A 8 9.59 18.47 4.71
C SER A 8 8.92 18.44 3.34
N THR A 9 7.62 18.17 3.38
CA THR A 9 6.73 18.22 2.22
C THR A 9 5.57 19.19 2.41
N VAL A 10 5.64 20.05 3.43
CA VAL A 10 4.63 21.08 3.73
C VAL A 10 4.51 22.10 2.59
N ASP A 11 5.61 22.37 1.88
CA ASP A 11 5.69 23.30 0.76
C ASP A 11 5.19 22.70 -0.58
N VAL A 12 5.01 21.39 -0.65
CA VAL A 12 4.59 20.72 -1.88
C VAL A 12 3.11 21.01 -2.13
N LYS A 13 2.83 21.74 -3.21
CA LYS A 13 1.46 22.07 -3.63
C LYS A 13 0.76 20.84 -4.18
N ILE A 14 -0.50 20.63 -3.80
CA ILE A 14 -1.38 19.59 -4.34
C ILE A 14 -2.43 20.25 -5.23
N ASP A 15 -2.70 19.65 -6.39
CA ASP A 15 -3.76 20.14 -7.29
C ASP A 15 -5.13 19.96 -6.63
N LYS A 16 -5.97 21.01 -6.68
CA LYS A 16 -7.32 21.03 -6.08
C LYS A 16 -7.37 20.68 -4.59
N GLU A 17 -6.30 21.00 -3.86
CA GLU A 17 -6.30 20.87 -2.40
C GLU A 17 -7.44 21.70 -1.79
N GLY A 18 -8.24 21.05 -0.96
CA GLY A 18 -9.46 21.59 -0.33
C GLY A 18 -10.74 21.12 -1.01
N GLU A 19 -10.67 20.52 -2.20
CA GLU A 19 -11.84 20.02 -2.93
C GLU A 19 -12.11 18.54 -2.64
N LYS A 20 -13.37 18.20 -2.37
CA LYS A 20 -13.77 16.80 -2.20
C LYS A 20 -13.74 16.07 -3.55
N PRO A 21 -13.23 14.83 -3.60
CA PRO A 21 -13.29 14.03 -4.81
C PRO A 21 -14.76 13.75 -5.18
N PRO A 22 -15.11 13.80 -6.47
CA PRO A 22 -16.49 13.57 -6.90
C PRO A 22 -16.91 12.10 -6.82
N VAL A 23 -15.95 11.18 -6.68
CA VAL A 23 -16.17 9.74 -6.47
C VAL A 23 -15.09 9.26 -5.51
N LEU A 24 -15.50 8.50 -4.49
CA LEU A 24 -14.59 7.73 -3.65
C LEU A 24 -14.52 6.30 -4.16
N TYR A 25 -13.33 5.75 -4.27
CA TYR A 25 -13.12 4.36 -4.66
C TYR A 25 -12.88 3.52 -3.42
N THR A 26 -13.81 2.64 -3.10
CA THR A 26 -13.73 1.74 -1.95
C THR A 26 -13.68 0.30 -2.43
N ALA A 27 -12.88 -0.54 -1.80
CA ALA A 27 -12.81 -1.95 -2.11
C ALA A 27 -13.24 -2.78 -0.90
N ASN A 28 -13.91 -3.90 -1.17
CA ASN A 28 -14.26 -4.91 -0.18
C ASN A 28 -13.53 -6.20 -0.50
N ILE A 29 -13.02 -6.85 0.53
CA ILE A 29 -12.42 -8.18 0.45
C ILE A 29 -13.17 -9.14 1.37
N ASN A 30 -13.44 -10.34 0.88
CA ASN A 30 -14.09 -11.40 1.65
C ASN A 30 -13.39 -12.72 1.37
N SER A 31 -13.11 -13.49 2.40
CA SER A 31 -12.41 -14.77 2.32
C SER A 31 -13.08 -15.85 3.15
N LYS A 32 -12.97 -17.09 2.67
CA LYS A 32 -13.42 -18.30 3.34
C LYS A 32 -12.30 -19.34 3.23
N THR A 33 -11.80 -19.76 4.39
CA THR A 33 -10.81 -20.85 4.58
C THR A 33 -9.49 -20.70 3.81
N ILE A 34 -9.11 -19.47 3.44
CA ILE A 34 -7.93 -19.19 2.61
C ILE A 34 -7.24 -17.90 3.08
N PHE A 35 -5.92 -17.85 3.01
CA PHE A 35 -5.24 -16.57 3.13
C PHE A 35 -5.35 -15.79 1.83
N CYS A 36 -5.72 -14.51 1.92
CA CYS A 36 -5.71 -13.62 0.79
C CYS A 36 -5.52 -12.16 1.19
N GLY A 37 -5.13 -11.37 0.20
CA GLY A 37 -4.99 -9.94 0.32
C GLY A 37 -5.31 -9.23 -0.99
N GLY A 38 -5.72 -7.97 -0.83
CA GLY A 38 -6.06 -7.06 -1.91
C GLY A 38 -4.94 -6.06 -2.13
N GLN A 39 -4.57 -5.88 -3.39
CA GLN A 39 -3.62 -4.87 -3.81
C GLN A 39 -4.26 -3.95 -4.85
N ILE A 40 -3.84 -2.69 -4.81
CA ILE A 40 -4.14 -1.72 -5.85
C ILE A 40 -2.81 -1.34 -6.47
N ASN A 41 -2.67 -1.49 -7.79
CA ASN A 41 -1.43 -1.14 -8.49
C ASN A 41 -0.20 -1.88 -7.91
N GLY A 42 -0.40 -3.14 -7.48
CA GLY A 42 0.60 -3.97 -6.80
C GLY A 42 0.89 -3.60 -5.34
N MET A 43 0.40 -2.48 -4.84
CA MET A 43 0.59 -2.01 -3.46
C MET A 43 -0.38 -2.72 -2.52
N GLU A 44 0.15 -3.41 -1.50
CA GLU A 44 -0.65 -4.13 -0.50
C GLU A 44 -1.53 -3.14 0.27
N GLN A 45 -2.81 -3.45 0.40
CA GLN A 45 -3.78 -2.60 1.11
C GLN A 45 -4.29 -3.29 2.36
N LEU A 46 -4.65 -4.57 2.23
CA LEU A 46 -5.27 -5.34 3.29
C LEU A 46 -5.13 -6.83 3.03
N ASP A 47 -4.84 -7.59 4.08
CA ASP A 47 -4.77 -9.03 4.05
C ASP A 47 -5.35 -9.65 5.33
N ASN A 48 -5.49 -10.97 5.33
CA ASN A 48 -5.99 -11.74 6.47
C ASN A 48 -4.94 -12.70 7.06
N LEU A 49 -3.63 -12.45 6.87
CA LEU A 49 -2.55 -13.32 7.34
C LEU A 49 -2.51 -13.48 8.86
N GLY A 50 -3.19 -12.60 9.59
CA GLY A 50 -3.39 -12.66 11.04
C GLY A 50 -4.63 -13.45 11.50
N SER A 51 -5.43 -14.02 10.59
CA SER A 51 -6.61 -14.85 10.93
C SER A 51 -6.21 -16.31 11.06
N ASP A 52 -6.62 -17.03 12.11
CA ASP A 52 -6.31 -18.47 12.23
C ASP A 52 -7.08 -19.33 11.22
N SER A 53 -8.25 -18.85 10.79
CA SER A 53 -9.17 -19.61 9.93
C SER A 53 -9.06 -19.27 8.45
N GLY A 54 -8.37 -18.18 8.11
CA GLY A 54 -8.44 -17.58 6.77
C GLY A 54 -9.84 -17.04 6.42
N ALA A 55 -10.80 -16.99 7.35
CA ALA A 55 -12.06 -16.29 7.16
C ALA A 55 -11.88 -14.82 7.55
N PHE A 56 -12.37 -13.91 6.70
CA PHE A 56 -12.24 -12.47 6.87
C PHE A 56 -13.22 -11.73 5.96
N SER A 57 -13.74 -10.60 6.42
CA SER A 57 -14.48 -9.67 5.59
C SER A 57 -14.17 -8.25 6.05
N SER A 58 -13.74 -7.38 5.13
CA SER A 58 -13.40 -6.00 5.43
C SER A 58 -13.43 -5.15 4.17
N GLY A 59 -13.23 -3.84 4.32
CA GLY A 59 -13.08 -2.91 3.21
C GLY A 59 -12.05 -1.83 3.50
N PHE A 60 -11.55 -1.21 2.43
CA PHE A 60 -10.58 -0.13 2.49
C PHE A 60 -10.88 0.95 1.45
N ASN A 61 -10.40 2.17 1.72
CA ASN A 61 -10.45 3.27 0.77
C ASN A 61 -9.26 3.16 -0.19
N ALA A 62 -9.53 2.84 -1.45
CA ALA A 62 -8.52 2.67 -2.51
C ALA A 62 -8.14 3.98 -3.20
N THR A 63 -8.87 5.07 -2.93
CA THR A 63 -8.78 6.35 -3.66
C THR A 63 -7.35 6.89 -3.72
N ALA A 64 -6.60 6.89 -2.61
CA ALA A 64 -5.24 7.43 -2.57
C ALA A 64 -4.23 6.66 -3.45
N PHE A 65 -4.55 5.41 -3.80
CA PHE A 65 -3.64 4.47 -4.48
C PHE A 65 -3.96 4.30 -5.96
N LEU A 66 -5.04 4.91 -6.44
CA LEU A 66 -5.44 4.93 -7.85
C LEU A 66 -4.91 6.18 -8.55
N GLN A 67 -4.76 6.12 -9.88
CA GLN A 67 -4.46 7.26 -10.74
C GLN A 67 -5.56 7.46 -11.80
N PRO A 68 -5.68 8.66 -12.40
CA PRO A 68 -6.45 8.80 -13.63
C PRO A 68 -5.90 7.90 -14.73
N GLY A 69 -6.79 7.16 -15.39
CA GLY A 69 -6.44 6.19 -16.43
C GLY A 69 -6.45 4.75 -15.95
N GLU A 70 -5.53 3.95 -16.49
CA GLU A 70 -5.39 2.53 -16.19
C GLU A 70 -4.79 2.30 -14.80
N ASN A 71 -5.35 1.33 -14.09
CA ASN A 71 -4.90 0.83 -12.80
C ASN A 71 -5.04 -0.69 -12.76
N GLU A 72 -4.37 -1.32 -11.81
CA GLU A 72 -4.49 -2.74 -11.52
C GLU A 72 -5.28 -3.00 -10.24
N LEU A 73 -6.26 -3.89 -10.32
CA LEU A 73 -6.85 -4.57 -9.18
C LEU A 73 -6.17 -5.93 -9.05
N ASN A 74 -5.46 -6.18 -7.96
CA ASN A 74 -4.79 -7.47 -7.74
C ASN A 74 -5.36 -8.18 -6.51
N LEU A 75 -5.62 -9.47 -6.65
CA LEU A 75 -6.00 -10.36 -5.56
C LEU A 75 -4.93 -11.44 -5.46
N TRP A 76 -4.39 -11.70 -4.28
CA TRP A 76 -3.50 -12.84 -4.09
C TRP A 76 -4.04 -13.84 -3.08
N THR A 77 -3.65 -15.10 -3.22
CA THR A 77 -4.05 -16.16 -2.28
C THR A 77 -2.90 -17.09 -1.90
N VAL A 78 -3.03 -17.68 -0.72
CA VAL A 78 -2.20 -18.75 -0.15
C VAL A 78 -3.12 -19.68 0.66
N PRO A 79 -2.92 -21.01 0.70
CA PRO A 79 -3.71 -21.90 1.56
C PRO A 79 -3.54 -21.57 3.04
N VAL A 80 -4.59 -21.73 3.85
CA VAL A 80 -4.55 -21.46 5.30
C VAL A 80 -3.54 -22.35 6.05
N GLY A 81 -3.27 -23.55 5.52
CA GLY A 81 -2.28 -24.49 6.06
C GLY A 81 -0.81 -24.05 5.91
N ALA A 82 -0.54 -22.94 5.21
CA ALA A 82 0.81 -22.54 4.82
C ALA A 82 1.78 -22.36 5.98
N TYR A 83 1.30 -21.87 7.14
CA TYR A 83 2.13 -21.74 8.34
C TYR A 83 2.56 -23.09 8.93
N ASN A 84 1.82 -24.15 8.65
CA ASN A 84 2.13 -25.53 9.04
C ASN A 84 2.87 -26.29 7.93
N GLY A 85 3.26 -25.60 6.85
CA GLY A 85 3.91 -26.22 5.69
C GLY A 85 2.97 -26.96 4.75
N ASP A 86 1.64 -26.85 4.95
CA ASP A 86 0.64 -27.42 4.05
C ASP A 86 0.20 -26.38 3.02
N PHE A 87 0.50 -26.66 1.74
CA PHE A 87 0.18 -25.80 0.61
C PHE A 87 -0.95 -26.38 -0.25
N THR A 88 -1.82 -27.18 0.35
CA THR A 88 -2.99 -27.75 -0.30
C THR A 88 -4.17 -26.80 -0.21
N TYR A 89 -4.74 -26.42 -1.35
CA TYR A 89 -6.02 -25.72 -1.39
C TYR A 89 -7.19 -26.70 -1.23
N HIS A 90 -8.26 -26.27 -0.56
CA HIS A 90 -9.49 -27.04 -0.42
C HIS A 90 -10.57 -26.52 -1.37
N GLU A 91 -11.47 -27.39 -1.84
CA GLU A 91 -12.53 -27.02 -2.79
C GLU A 91 -13.42 -25.85 -2.34
N ASN A 92 -13.58 -25.68 -1.02
CA ASN A 92 -14.39 -24.62 -0.43
C ASN A 92 -13.64 -23.29 -0.22
N ASP A 93 -12.33 -23.26 -0.49
CA ASP A 93 -11.53 -22.06 -0.34
C ASP A 93 -11.96 -21.02 -1.37
N ARG A 94 -12.19 -19.79 -0.89
CA ARG A 94 -12.66 -18.70 -1.74
C ARG A 94 -12.14 -17.37 -1.23
N CYS A 95 -11.72 -16.50 -2.14
CA CYS A 95 -11.49 -15.10 -1.82
C CYS A 95 -12.04 -14.19 -2.92
N GLU A 96 -12.61 -13.07 -2.53
CA GLU A 96 -13.25 -12.11 -3.42
C GLU A 96 -12.76 -10.71 -3.09
N LEU A 97 -12.40 -9.96 -4.13
CA LEU A 97 -12.04 -8.55 -4.05
C LEU A 97 -12.91 -7.78 -5.06
N THR A 98 -13.68 -6.82 -4.56
CA THR A 98 -14.61 -6.03 -5.38
C THR A 98 -14.38 -4.55 -5.13
N ILE A 99 -14.21 -3.77 -6.19
CA ILE A 99 -14.00 -2.32 -6.11
C ILE A 99 -15.25 -1.57 -6.59
N PHE A 100 -15.61 -0.54 -5.83
CA PHE A 100 -16.81 0.28 -6.02
C PHE A 100 -16.44 1.76 -6.16
N GLY A 101 -17.23 2.48 -6.93
CA GLY A 101 -17.31 3.94 -6.93
C GLY A 101 -18.47 4.34 -6.04
N ALA A 102 -18.17 5.03 -4.95
CA ALA A 102 -19.12 5.62 -4.04
C ALA A 102 -19.32 7.11 -4.39
N PHE A 103 -20.55 7.45 -4.75
CA PHE A 103 -20.93 8.79 -5.19
C PHE A 103 -21.52 9.61 -4.02
N PRO A 104 -21.45 10.96 -4.08
CA PRO A 104 -21.96 11.82 -3.01
C PRO A 104 -23.46 11.69 -2.72
N ASP A 105 -24.24 11.20 -3.69
CA ASP A 105 -25.68 10.94 -3.56
C ASP A 105 -25.99 9.62 -2.79
N GLY A 106 -24.96 8.91 -2.34
CA GLY A 106 -25.06 7.63 -1.64
C GLY A 106 -25.08 6.42 -2.56
N ASN A 107 -25.13 6.61 -3.88
CA ASN A 107 -25.07 5.51 -4.83
C ASN A 107 -23.69 4.84 -4.79
N LYS A 108 -23.68 3.51 -4.89
CA LYS A 108 -22.48 2.72 -5.06
C LYS A 108 -22.58 1.91 -6.35
N GLN A 109 -21.58 2.02 -7.19
CA GLN A 109 -21.48 1.26 -8.43
C GLN A 109 -20.29 0.33 -8.36
N GLU A 110 -20.49 -0.95 -8.62
CA GLU A 110 -19.39 -1.90 -8.82
C GLU A 110 -18.64 -1.55 -10.11
N LEU A 111 -17.32 -1.39 -10.01
CA LEU A 111 -16.46 -1.19 -11.17
C LEU A 111 -15.90 -2.51 -11.69
N SER A 112 -15.45 -3.38 -10.77
CA SER A 112 -14.82 -4.64 -11.12
C SER A 112 -14.73 -5.56 -9.91
N ASN A 113 -14.62 -6.87 -10.17
CA ASN A 113 -14.27 -7.86 -9.15
C ASN A 113 -13.21 -8.86 -9.62
N LEU A 114 -12.62 -9.54 -8.64
CA LEU A 114 -11.86 -10.77 -8.77
C LEU A 114 -12.40 -11.77 -7.75
N THR A 115 -12.81 -12.95 -8.21
CA THR A 115 -13.30 -14.03 -7.34
C THR A 115 -12.43 -15.26 -7.53
N ALA A 116 -11.49 -15.49 -6.62
CA ALA A 116 -10.67 -16.68 -6.57
C ALA A 116 -11.46 -17.86 -6.00
N THR A 117 -11.53 -18.96 -6.76
CA THR A 117 -12.11 -20.26 -6.37
C THR A 117 -11.13 -21.39 -6.71
N ILE A 118 -11.32 -22.57 -6.14
CA ILE A 118 -10.45 -23.72 -6.37
C ILE A 118 -11.06 -24.65 -7.43
N ILE A 119 -10.31 -24.91 -8.49
CA ILE A 119 -10.64 -25.90 -9.53
C ILE A 119 -9.41 -26.79 -9.69
N ASP A 120 -9.60 -28.11 -9.64
CA ASP A 120 -8.53 -29.11 -9.75
C ASP A 120 -7.36 -28.86 -8.77
N GLY A 121 -7.70 -28.48 -7.53
CA GLY A 121 -6.73 -28.21 -6.46
C GLY A 121 -5.92 -26.92 -6.64
N LYS A 122 -6.28 -26.05 -7.58
CA LYS A 122 -5.58 -24.77 -7.86
C LYS A 122 -6.53 -23.57 -7.81
N PRO A 123 -6.06 -22.42 -7.28
CA PRO A 123 -6.85 -21.20 -7.30
C PRO A 123 -6.91 -20.64 -8.72
N ASN A 124 -8.06 -20.09 -9.09
CA ASN A 124 -8.28 -19.41 -10.36
C ASN A 124 -9.40 -18.38 -10.20
N VAL A 125 -9.53 -17.45 -11.15
CA VAL A 125 -10.55 -16.39 -11.13
C VAL A 125 -11.60 -16.51 -12.23
N LYS A 126 -11.79 -17.72 -12.80
CA LYS A 126 -12.72 -17.97 -13.94
C LYS A 126 -14.17 -17.61 -13.63
N THR A 127 -14.54 -17.61 -12.36
CA THR A 127 -15.88 -17.28 -11.86
C THR A 127 -16.13 -15.79 -11.64
N SER A 128 -15.13 -14.94 -11.89
CA SER A 128 -15.29 -13.48 -11.75
C SER A 128 -16.30 -12.93 -12.75
N THR A 129 -16.90 -11.78 -12.43
CA THR A 129 -17.93 -11.15 -13.27
C THR A 129 -17.35 -10.77 -14.63
N ILE A 130 -18.06 -11.10 -15.71
CA ILE A 130 -17.76 -10.64 -17.06
C ILE A 130 -18.58 -9.38 -17.34
N TYR A 131 -17.94 -8.23 -17.51
CA TYR A 131 -18.61 -6.96 -17.76
C TYR A 131 -18.82 -6.71 -19.27
N PRO A 132 -19.88 -6.00 -19.67
CA PRO A 132 -20.15 -5.65 -21.06
C PRO A 132 -19.08 -4.71 -21.64
N ASP A 133 -18.99 -4.64 -22.98
CA ASP A 133 -17.88 -3.97 -23.69
C ASP A 133 -17.71 -2.48 -23.33
N ASN A 134 -18.79 -1.78 -23.00
CA ASN A 134 -18.76 -0.36 -22.60
C ASN A 134 -18.16 -0.12 -21.21
N TYR A 135 -18.05 -1.15 -20.38
CA TYR A 135 -17.45 -1.13 -19.04
C TYR A 135 -16.39 -2.24 -18.87
N LYS A 136 -15.78 -2.65 -19.97
CA LYS A 136 -14.96 -3.85 -20.01
C LYS A 136 -13.69 -3.69 -19.19
N THR A 137 -13.63 -4.45 -18.11
CA THR A 137 -12.39 -4.75 -17.38
C THR A 137 -11.99 -6.18 -17.79
N PRO A 138 -11.05 -6.37 -18.72
CA PRO A 138 -10.78 -7.69 -19.29
C PRO A 138 -10.26 -8.64 -18.21
N LEU A 139 -10.86 -9.82 -18.13
CA LEU A 139 -10.39 -10.88 -17.26
C LEU A 139 -9.35 -11.70 -18.03
N VAL A 140 -8.08 -11.41 -17.79
CA VAL A 140 -6.94 -12.08 -18.42
C VAL A 140 -6.17 -12.89 -17.39
N ASN A 141 -5.43 -13.90 -17.86
CA ASN A 141 -4.64 -14.80 -17.01
C ASN A 141 -5.41 -15.35 -15.80
N VAL A 142 -6.51 -16.05 -16.08
CA VAL A 142 -7.45 -16.55 -15.06
C VAL A 142 -6.83 -17.55 -14.07
N ASP A 143 -5.72 -18.18 -14.42
CA ASP A 143 -4.99 -19.10 -13.54
C ASP A 143 -3.91 -18.39 -12.69
N GLY A 144 -3.72 -17.08 -12.90
CA GLY A 144 -2.83 -16.23 -12.12
C GLY A 144 -1.34 -16.44 -12.42
N VAL A 145 -0.49 -15.77 -11.63
CA VAL A 145 0.96 -15.99 -11.60
C VAL A 145 1.33 -16.41 -10.19
N THR A 146 2.12 -17.48 -10.06
CA THR A 146 2.52 -18.01 -8.74
C THR A 146 4.00 -17.74 -8.44
N PRO A 147 4.37 -16.51 -8.00
CA PRO A 147 5.69 -16.30 -7.44
C PRO A 147 5.81 -16.99 -6.07
N TYR A 148 6.83 -17.84 -5.93
CA TYR A 148 7.11 -18.62 -4.73
C TYR A 148 5.91 -19.51 -4.31
N ARG A 149 5.11 -19.07 -3.35
CA ARG A 149 3.98 -19.82 -2.78
C ARG A 149 2.67 -19.01 -2.73
N ARG A 150 2.65 -17.87 -3.40
CA ARG A 150 1.51 -16.95 -3.49
C ARG A 150 1.03 -16.93 -4.92
N THR A 151 -0.26 -17.13 -5.16
CA THR A 151 -0.84 -16.96 -6.50
C THR A 151 -1.50 -15.60 -6.59
N ILE A 152 -1.16 -14.82 -7.61
CA ILE A 152 -1.63 -13.45 -7.83
C ILE A 152 -2.49 -13.42 -9.09
N PHE A 153 -3.67 -12.83 -8.97
CA PHE A 153 -4.58 -12.54 -10.06
C PHE A 153 -4.63 -11.04 -10.26
N THR A 154 -4.66 -10.58 -11.51
CA THR A 154 -4.65 -9.16 -11.85
C THR A 154 -5.75 -8.87 -12.84
N ARG A 155 -6.46 -7.77 -12.62
CA ARG A 155 -7.47 -7.25 -13.53
C ARG A 155 -7.27 -5.76 -13.74
N LEU A 156 -7.17 -5.35 -14.99
CA LEU A 156 -7.06 -3.94 -15.34
C LEU A 156 -8.41 -3.25 -15.15
N ILE A 157 -8.36 -2.07 -14.52
CA ILE A 157 -9.51 -1.20 -14.33
C ILE A 157 -9.17 0.21 -14.81
N TYR A 158 -10.18 0.97 -15.23
CA TYR A 158 -10.00 2.33 -15.69
C TYR A 158 -10.75 3.33 -14.78
N VAL A 159 -10.01 4.30 -14.24
CA VAL A 159 -10.53 5.34 -13.35
C VAL A 159 -10.48 6.68 -14.07
N LYS A 160 -11.65 7.32 -14.26
CA LYS A 160 -11.72 8.63 -14.91
C LYS A 160 -11.55 9.79 -13.95
N THR A 161 -12.18 9.70 -12.78
CA THR A 161 -12.46 10.89 -11.97
C THR A 161 -11.89 10.74 -10.57
N ILE A 162 -10.63 11.13 -10.42
CA ILE A 162 -9.92 11.14 -9.13
C ILE A 162 -8.96 12.34 -9.11
N PRO A 163 -8.66 12.92 -7.92
CA PRO A 163 -7.59 13.91 -7.82
C PRO A 163 -6.27 13.34 -8.36
N ARG A 164 -5.48 14.20 -8.98
CA ARG A 164 -4.18 13.81 -9.53
C ARG A 164 -3.12 13.96 -8.45
N TRP A 165 -2.76 12.84 -7.83
CA TRP A 165 -1.73 12.80 -6.79
C TRP A 165 -0.36 13.20 -7.32
N ARG A 166 0.49 13.78 -6.48
CA ARG A 166 1.83 14.23 -6.85
C ARG A 166 2.74 13.09 -7.31
N TRP A 167 2.51 11.86 -6.84
CA TRP A 167 3.26 10.70 -7.32
C TRP A 167 2.92 10.32 -8.76
N VAL A 168 1.77 10.70 -9.31
CA VAL A 168 1.35 10.33 -10.68
C VAL A 168 2.32 10.90 -11.72
N ASP A 169 2.86 12.08 -11.48
CA ASP A 169 3.83 12.73 -12.39
C ASP A 169 5.27 12.69 -11.83
N ALA A 170 5.52 11.87 -10.81
CA ALA A 170 6.85 11.73 -10.24
C ALA A 170 7.85 11.20 -11.28
N THR A 171 9.10 11.61 -11.14
CA THR A 171 10.19 11.01 -11.91
C THR A 171 10.41 9.57 -11.44
N PRO A 172 10.43 8.57 -12.32
CA PRO A 172 10.73 7.20 -11.92
C PRO A 172 12.10 7.07 -11.25
N ILE A 173 12.12 6.47 -10.06
CA ILE A 173 13.34 6.03 -9.38
C ILE A 173 13.72 4.66 -9.93
N ARG A 174 14.93 4.54 -10.46
CA ARG A 174 15.45 3.29 -11.01
C ARG A 174 16.61 2.76 -10.18
N GLU A 175 16.61 1.44 -9.97
CA GLU A 175 17.67 0.74 -9.23
C GLU A 175 19.04 0.86 -9.92
N ASP A 176 19.04 0.95 -11.26
CA ASP A 176 20.24 1.13 -12.08
C ASP A 176 20.80 2.55 -12.10
N ASN A 177 20.17 3.50 -11.37
CA ASN A 177 20.59 4.89 -11.29
C ASN A 177 21.20 5.20 -9.91
N PRO A 178 22.53 5.22 -9.76
CA PRO A 178 23.19 5.39 -8.47
C PRO A 178 22.84 6.72 -7.77
N GLU A 179 22.61 7.79 -8.52
CA GLU A 179 22.29 9.10 -7.94
C GLU A 179 20.87 9.11 -7.35
N GLN A 180 19.90 8.52 -8.04
CA GLN A 180 18.54 8.38 -7.51
C GLN A 180 18.52 7.46 -6.28
N MET A 181 19.26 6.35 -6.31
CA MET A 181 19.38 5.44 -5.17
C MET A 181 20.04 6.12 -3.97
N LYS A 182 21.08 6.93 -4.20
CA LYS A 182 21.72 7.74 -3.15
C LYS A 182 20.74 8.73 -2.52
N GLN A 183 19.87 9.37 -3.31
CA GLN A 183 18.83 10.25 -2.78
C GLN A 183 17.79 9.50 -1.95
N LEU A 184 17.38 8.31 -2.40
CA LEU A 184 16.48 7.43 -1.62
C LEU A 184 17.10 7.00 -0.29
N TYR A 185 18.36 6.56 -0.30
CA TYR A 185 19.10 6.22 0.92
C TYR A 185 19.19 7.42 1.87
N ARG A 186 19.46 8.62 1.35
CA ARG A 186 19.49 9.85 2.13
C ARG A 186 18.12 10.17 2.75
N ALA A 187 17.02 9.98 2.02
CA ALA A 187 15.68 10.16 2.56
C ALA A 187 15.44 9.23 3.76
N TYR A 188 15.73 7.93 3.63
CA TYR A 188 15.67 6.97 4.74
C TYR A 188 16.57 7.37 5.92
N THR A 189 17.83 7.74 5.66
CA THR A 189 18.77 8.15 6.72
C THR A 189 18.26 9.39 7.47
N ASN A 190 17.72 10.38 6.76
CA ASN A 190 17.18 11.57 7.40
C ASN A 190 15.98 11.22 8.31
N LEU A 191 15.09 10.33 7.85
CA LEU A 191 13.96 9.86 8.66
C LEU A 191 14.42 9.06 9.89
N LEU A 192 15.42 8.18 9.75
CA LEU A 192 16.03 7.47 10.88
C LEU A 192 16.56 8.45 11.92
N THR A 193 17.27 9.50 11.51
CA THR A 193 17.77 10.52 12.43
C THR A 193 16.64 11.28 13.14
N LEU A 194 15.51 11.54 12.47
CA LEU A 194 14.33 12.13 13.12
C LEU A 194 13.69 11.16 14.11
N MET A 195 13.59 9.87 13.77
CA MET A 195 13.07 8.83 14.66
C MET A 195 13.95 8.66 15.90
N GLU A 196 15.27 8.65 15.75
CA GLU A 196 16.24 8.54 16.85
C GLU A 196 16.11 9.71 17.84
N LYS A 197 15.88 10.91 17.31
CA LYS A 197 15.64 12.13 18.11
C LYS A 197 14.21 12.22 18.64
N ARG A 198 13.33 11.28 18.25
CA ARG A 198 11.88 11.32 18.50
C ARG A 198 11.27 12.66 18.09
N ASP A 199 11.76 13.21 16.98
CA ASP A 199 11.32 14.49 16.42
C ASP A 199 9.99 14.31 15.68
N LEU A 200 8.90 14.18 16.44
CA LEU A 200 7.56 13.95 15.90
C LEU A 200 7.10 15.07 14.96
N GLU A 201 7.47 16.32 15.26
CA GLU A 201 7.18 17.46 14.39
C GLU A 201 7.90 17.31 13.03
N GLY A 202 9.19 16.97 13.04
CA GLY A 202 9.96 16.72 11.82
C GLY A 202 9.41 15.53 11.02
N LEU A 203 8.95 14.47 11.69
CA LEU A 203 8.30 13.33 11.05
C LEU A 203 6.95 13.72 10.44
N ASN A 204 6.13 14.54 11.12
CA ASN A 204 4.86 15.03 10.58
C ASN A 204 5.11 15.90 9.34
N MET A 205 6.10 16.79 9.38
CA MET A 205 6.52 17.57 8.22
C MET A 205 6.93 16.69 7.03
N ALA A 206 7.59 15.55 7.28
CA ALA A 206 7.98 14.63 6.23
C ALA A 206 6.79 13.91 5.58
N TRP A 207 5.78 13.52 6.37
CA TRP A 207 4.56 12.88 5.90
C TRP A 207 3.47 13.84 5.41
N SER A 208 3.66 15.16 5.57
CA SER A 208 2.63 16.17 5.27
C SER A 208 1.96 16.01 3.91
N LEU A 209 2.73 15.79 2.84
CA LEU A 209 2.17 15.52 1.51
C LEU A 209 1.29 14.27 1.48
N SER A 210 1.80 13.14 1.97
CA SER A 210 1.03 11.88 2.02
C SER A 210 -0.27 12.07 2.80
N ASN A 211 -0.20 12.68 3.97
CA ASN A 211 -1.36 12.87 4.85
C ASN A 211 -2.40 13.81 4.22
N ARG A 212 -1.99 14.94 3.61
CA ARG A 212 -2.91 15.86 2.94
C ARG A 212 -3.58 15.21 1.73
N GLU A 213 -2.86 14.40 0.96
CA GLU A 213 -3.47 13.63 -0.14
C GLU A 213 -4.39 12.50 0.34
N ASN A 214 -4.07 11.84 1.46
CA ASN A 214 -4.95 10.85 2.09
C ASN A 214 -6.24 11.49 2.61
N VAL A 215 -6.17 12.69 3.20
CA VAL A 215 -7.36 13.46 3.60
C VAL A 215 -8.24 13.79 2.40
N MET A 216 -7.64 14.20 1.28
CA MET A 216 -8.38 14.39 0.02
C MET A 216 -9.04 13.10 -0.45
N ALA A 217 -8.28 12.01 -0.44
CA ALA A 217 -8.75 10.68 -0.82
C ALA A 217 -9.86 10.15 0.09
N ASP A 218 -9.98 10.66 1.32
CA ASP A 218 -11.02 10.37 2.28
C ASP A 218 -12.11 11.46 2.35
N ALA A 219 -12.21 12.31 1.31
CA ALA A 219 -13.18 13.40 1.21
C ALA A 219 -13.27 14.32 2.44
N TYR A 220 -12.13 14.53 3.11
CA TYR A 220 -12.02 15.37 4.31
C TYR A 220 -12.86 14.88 5.49
N TYR A 221 -13.14 13.57 5.59
CA TYR A 221 -13.73 12.99 6.80
C TYR A 221 -12.71 12.83 7.94
N SER A 222 -11.42 12.82 7.60
CA SER A 222 -10.30 12.83 8.54
C SER A 222 -9.40 14.07 8.40
N THR A 223 -8.47 14.24 9.33
CA THR A 223 -7.47 15.32 9.32
C THR A 223 -6.04 14.82 9.01
N PRO A 224 -5.11 15.69 8.56
CA PRO A 224 -3.74 15.25 8.30
C PRO A 224 -3.04 14.70 9.54
N ASP A 225 -3.36 15.22 10.73
CA ASP A 225 -2.80 14.75 12.00
C ASP A 225 -3.34 13.37 12.37
N GLU A 226 -4.61 13.06 12.10
CA GLU A 226 -5.15 11.71 12.29
C GLU A 226 -4.45 10.67 11.40
N PHE A 227 -4.13 11.03 10.14
CA PHE A 227 -3.32 10.17 9.28
C PHE A 227 -1.88 10.03 9.78
N PHE A 228 -1.29 11.11 10.31
CA PHE A 228 0.04 11.04 10.93
C PHE A 228 0.06 10.12 12.15
N ASP A 229 -0.93 10.23 13.03
CA ASP A 229 -1.08 9.39 14.21
C ASP A 229 -1.23 7.91 13.81
N ALA A 230 -1.93 7.63 12.70
CA ALA A 230 -2.06 6.29 12.14
C ALA A 230 -0.75 5.69 11.61
N VAL A 231 0.26 6.51 11.27
CA VAL A 231 1.62 6.02 10.98
C VAL A 231 2.24 5.35 12.21
N GLY A 232 1.80 5.74 13.42
CA GLY A 232 2.06 4.99 14.64
C GLY A 232 3.39 5.29 15.33
N PHE A 233 4.09 6.38 14.98
CA PHE A 233 5.33 6.75 15.67
C PHE A 233 5.11 6.97 17.17
N GLU A 234 4.20 7.90 17.52
CA GLU A 234 3.97 8.26 18.91
C GLU A 234 3.35 7.10 19.72
N SER A 235 2.35 6.42 19.15
CA SER A 235 1.71 5.27 19.80
C SER A 235 2.69 4.12 20.05
N THR A 236 3.63 3.88 19.12
CA THR A 236 4.68 2.88 19.29
C THR A 236 5.65 3.28 20.40
N PHE A 237 6.16 4.52 20.42
CA PHE A 237 7.04 4.97 21.49
C PHE A 237 6.35 5.03 22.87
N LYS A 238 5.04 5.26 22.93
CA LYS A 238 4.25 5.13 24.17
C LYS A 238 4.12 3.67 24.61
N ARG A 239 3.88 2.77 23.65
CA ARG A 239 3.73 1.33 23.93
C ARG A 239 5.06 0.70 24.33
N TYR A 240 6.16 1.13 23.72
CA TYR A 240 7.52 0.65 23.95
C TYR A 240 8.27 1.68 24.79
N SER A 241 8.16 1.59 26.12
CA SER A 241 8.84 2.51 27.04
C SER A 241 10.36 2.55 26.83
N ASP A 242 10.94 1.39 26.48
CA ASP A 242 12.34 1.18 26.08
C ASP A 242 12.56 1.29 24.56
N GLY A 243 11.55 1.76 23.82
CA GLY A 243 11.51 1.80 22.36
C GLY A 243 12.68 2.57 21.79
N LYS A 244 13.48 1.88 20.97
CA LYS A 244 14.65 2.44 20.28
C LYS A 244 14.56 2.19 18.78
N VAL A 245 15.19 3.06 18.00
CA VAL A 245 15.33 2.81 16.56
C VAL A 245 16.29 1.64 16.37
N GLU A 246 15.88 0.62 15.63
CA GLU A 246 16.74 -0.52 15.31
C GLU A 246 17.86 -0.04 14.38
N PRO A 247 19.14 -0.37 14.64
CA PRO A 247 20.20 -0.11 13.70
C PRO A 247 19.86 -0.67 12.32
N ARG A 248 19.88 0.20 11.31
CA ARG A 248 19.65 -0.20 9.93
C ARG A 248 20.71 -1.22 9.49
N ARG A 249 20.27 -2.25 8.75
CA ARG A 249 21.14 -3.22 8.07
C ARG A 249 21.91 -2.59 6.91
N GLU A 250 22.81 -3.33 6.27
CA GLU A 250 23.52 -2.80 5.11
C GLU A 250 22.57 -2.55 3.92
N TRP A 251 22.86 -1.55 3.08
CA TRP A 251 21.94 -1.14 2.00
C TRP A 251 21.66 -2.28 1.01
N HIS A 252 22.66 -3.13 0.74
CA HIS A 252 22.56 -4.27 -0.17
C HIS A 252 21.66 -5.39 0.36
N GLU A 253 21.28 -5.36 1.65
CA GLU A 253 20.33 -6.31 2.23
C GLU A 253 18.87 -5.93 1.95
N TYR A 254 18.64 -4.71 1.45
CA TYR A 254 17.33 -4.23 1.04
C TYR A 254 17.16 -4.31 -0.47
N LYS A 255 15.97 -4.71 -0.91
CA LYS A 255 15.57 -4.71 -2.32
C LYS A 255 14.70 -3.49 -2.61
N LEU A 256 14.88 -2.88 -3.77
CA LEU A 256 13.97 -1.88 -4.27
C LEU A 256 12.67 -2.54 -4.74
N LYS A 257 11.57 -2.23 -4.07
CA LYS A 257 10.23 -2.47 -4.58
C LYS A 257 9.79 -1.25 -5.37
N SER A 258 9.32 -1.48 -6.59
CA SER A 258 8.91 -0.44 -7.51
C SER A 258 7.48 -0.68 -7.96
N TYR A 259 6.67 0.36 -7.83
CA TYR A 259 5.26 0.38 -8.22
C TYR A 259 5.05 1.49 -9.24
N MET A 260 4.04 1.33 -10.09
CA MET A 260 3.64 2.35 -11.06
C MET A 260 4.79 2.87 -11.93
N GLY A 261 5.64 1.94 -12.39
CA GLY A 261 6.79 2.24 -13.24
C GLY A 261 7.93 2.97 -12.52
N GLY A 262 8.08 2.79 -11.21
CA GLY A 262 9.14 3.43 -10.40
C GLY A 262 8.75 4.80 -9.84
N ARG A 263 7.51 5.24 -10.07
CA ARG A 263 6.98 6.49 -9.52
C ARG A 263 6.76 6.41 -8.01
N LEU A 264 6.45 5.21 -7.51
CA LEU A 264 6.39 4.89 -6.10
C LEU A 264 7.38 3.76 -5.80
N VAL A 265 8.21 3.92 -4.78
CA VAL A 265 9.19 2.92 -4.38
C VAL A 265 9.31 2.75 -2.87
N GLN A 266 9.74 1.57 -2.43
CA GLN A 266 10.15 1.32 -1.04
C GLN A 266 11.34 0.37 -1.00
N LEU A 267 12.09 0.42 0.10
CA LEU A 267 13.14 -0.55 0.41
C LEU A 267 12.60 -1.57 1.41
N GLU A 268 12.76 -2.85 1.10
CA GLU A 268 12.36 -3.95 1.97
C GLU A 268 13.50 -4.95 2.12
N ASP A 269 13.70 -5.45 3.35
CA ASP A 269 14.58 -6.59 3.56
C ASP A 269 13.88 -7.92 3.18
N LYS A 270 14.56 -9.05 3.38
CA LYS A 270 14.01 -10.40 3.12
C LYS A 270 12.71 -10.73 3.85
N ARG A 271 12.38 -10.00 4.92
CA ARG A 271 11.15 -10.18 5.73
C ARG A 271 10.06 -9.18 5.35
N GLY A 272 10.29 -8.34 4.34
CA GLY A 272 9.37 -7.28 3.95
C GLY A 272 9.40 -6.07 4.87
N HIS A 273 10.43 -5.92 5.73
CA HIS A 273 10.51 -4.77 6.63
C HIS A 273 11.38 -3.67 6.02
N SER A 274 10.96 -2.42 6.20
CA SER A 274 11.74 -1.26 5.75
C SER A 274 12.97 -1.00 6.62
N PRO A 275 13.87 -0.08 6.22
CA PRO A 275 14.89 0.49 7.10
C PRO A 275 14.37 1.15 8.38
N LEU A 276 13.14 1.67 8.38
CA LEU A 276 12.55 2.44 9.47
C LEU A 276 11.91 1.49 10.49
N ARG A 277 12.60 1.24 11.61
CA ARG A 277 12.15 0.27 12.62
C ARG A 277 12.31 0.79 14.04
N ILE A 278 11.35 0.44 14.88
CA ILE A 278 11.38 0.67 16.32
C ILE A 278 11.24 -0.69 17.01
N THR A 279 12.14 -1.01 17.93
CA THR A 279 12.10 -2.26 18.69
C THR A 279 12.06 -1.99 20.19
N SER A 280 11.51 -2.97 20.91
CA SER A 280 11.49 -3.03 22.38
C SER A 280 12.10 -4.36 22.78
N ASP A 281 13.20 -4.32 23.53
CA ASP A 281 13.84 -5.52 24.07
C ASP A 281 12.99 -6.06 25.23
N GLU A 282 12.44 -5.17 26.07
CA GLU A 282 11.60 -5.53 27.22
C GLU A 282 10.33 -6.28 26.81
N LYS A 283 9.71 -5.85 25.71
CA LYS A 283 8.46 -6.46 25.20
C LYS A 283 8.71 -7.54 24.16
N ASN A 284 9.95 -7.68 23.67
CA ASN A 284 10.29 -8.52 22.54
C ASN A 284 9.38 -8.23 21.32
N LEU A 285 9.21 -6.95 21.00
CA LEU A 285 8.36 -6.47 19.91
C LEU A 285 9.13 -5.58 18.93
N GLY A 286 8.68 -5.58 17.67
CA GLY A 286 9.21 -4.72 16.62
C GLY A 286 8.08 -4.11 15.79
N PHE A 287 8.29 -2.88 15.36
CA PHE A 287 7.41 -2.13 14.48
C PHE A 287 8.23 -1.58 13.31
N SER A 288 7.74 -1.74 12.08
CA SER A 288 8.39 -1.21 10.88
C SER A 288 7.42 -0.30 10.15
N VAL A 289 7.88 0.92 9.81
CA VAL A 289 7.10 1.88 9.03
C VAL A 289 7.48 1.70 7.56
N LEU A 290 6.52 1.41 6.68
CA LEU A 290 6.78 1.16 5.25
C LEU A 290 6.19 2.29 4.39
N PRO A 291 6.85 3.45 4.28
CA PRO A 291 6.37 4.51 3.39
C PRO A 291 6.78 4.23 1.94
N TYR A 292 5.92 4.69 1.03
CA TYR A 292 6.24 4.78 -0.39
C TYR A 292 6.83 6.16 -0.70
N PHE A 293 8.00 6.14 -1.31
CA PHE A 293 8.70 7.34 -1.77
C PHE A 293 8.43 7.61 -3.24
N SER A 294 8.40 8.90 -3.58
CA SER A 294 8.37 9.41 -4.95
C SER A 294 9.48 10.42 -5.16
N MET A 295 9.97 10.56 -6.39
CA MET A 295 10.84 11.68 -6.77
C MET A 295 9.99 12.82 -7.37
N ILE A 296 9.71 13.83 -6.56
CA ILE A 296 8.86 14.98 -6.88
C ILE A 296 9.71 16.24 -6.83
N ASP A 297 9.66 17.04 -7.91
CA ASP A 297 10.40 18.30 -8.03
C ASP A 297 11.91 18.14 -7.73
N GLY A 298 12.49 17.01 -8.15
CA GLY A 298 13.91 16.67 -7.95
C GLY A 298 14.28 16.22 -6.54
N ARG A 299 13.31 16.00 -5.65
CA ARG A 299 13.50 15.51 -4.28
C ARG A 299 12.84 14.15 -4.08
N VAL A 300 13.49 13.25 -3.33
CA VAL A 300 12.83 12.01 -2.86
C VAL A 300 12.06 12.31 -1.59
N VAL A 301 10.75 12.12 -1.62
CA VAL A 301 9.83 12.48 -0.54
C VAL A 301 8.85 11.35 -0.23
N VAL A 302 8.33 11.31 1.01
CA VAL A 302 7.24 10.39 1.36
C VAL A 302 5.98 10.83 0.63
N SER A 303 5.35 9.88 -0.04
CA SER A 303 4.18 10.13 -0.89
C SER A 303 3.00 9.23 -0.59
N ARG A 304 3.20 8.01 -0.03
CA ARG A 304 2.12 7.20 0.56
C ARG A 304 2.60 6.54 1.83
#